data_AF-A0A1H7F6M2-F1
#
_entry.id   AF-A0A1H7F6M2-F1
#
_cell.length_a   1.000
_cell.length_b   1.000
_cell.length_c   1.000
_cell.angle_alpha   90.00
_cell.angle_beta   90.00
_cell.angle_gamma   90.00
#
_symmetry.space_group_name_H-M   'P 1'
#
loop_
_entity.id
_entity.type
_entity.pdbx_description
1 polymer ?
#
loop_
_entity_poly.entity_id
_entity_poly.type
_entity_poly.pdbx_seq_one_letter_code
_entity_poly.pdbx_strand_id
1 'polypeptide(L)' 'MPLYDYRCRDCHTQFETLVRAGATPVCPRCGSAALDKLVSAPVPPGRSKAIIASARRQAAREGHMSHFSAAERGKLLRDG' A
#
# COMPACT_ATOMS: atom_id res chain seq x y z
N MET A 1 -6.93 1.25 19.79
CA MET A 1 -7.53 2.55 19.42
C MET A 1 -7.45 2.66 17.91
N PRO A 2 -8.57 2.66 17.18
CA PRO A 2 -8.53 2.82 15.73
C PRO A 2 -7.96 4.18 15.33
N LEU A 3 -7.21 4.19 14.24
CA LEU A 3 -6.69 5.37 13.58
C LEU A 3 -7.61 5.71 12.42
N TYR A 4 -7.99 6.97 12.28
CA TYR A 4 -8.89 7.43 11.22
C TYR A 4 -8.44 8.76 10.66
N ASP A 5 -8.65 8.90 9.35
CA ASP A 5 -8.50 10.15 8.61
C ASP A 5 -9.82 10.94 8.63
N TYR A 6 -9.72 12.26 8.83
CA TYR A 6 -10.85 13.17 8.81
C TYR A 6 -10.56 14.40 7.96
N ARG A 7 -11.63 15.00 7.42
CA ARG A 7 -11.64 16.35 6.87
C ARG A 7 -12.62 17.21 7.65
N CYS A 8 -12.16 18.36 8.17
CA CYS A 8 -13.05 19.32 8.82
C CYS A 8 -13.95 20.02 7.79
N ARG A 9 -15.25 20.13 8.06
CA ARG A 9 -16.19 20.83 7.18
C ARG A 9 -16.03 22.36 7.24
N ASP A 10 -15.57 22.89 8.36
CA ASP A 10 -15.49 24.34 8.58
C ASP A 10 -14.16 24.95 8.10
N CYS A 11 -13.03 24.33 8.45
CA CYS A 11 -11.70 24.84 8.11
C CYS A 11 -10.97 24.00 7.05
N HIS A 12 -11.63 22.97 6.51
CA HIS A 12 -11.14 22.10 5.43
C HIS A 12 -9.82 21.38 5.68
N THR A 13 -9.35 21.38 6.93
CA THR A 13 -8.09 20.72 7.30
C THR A 13 -8.30 19.21 7.33
N GLN A 14 -7.39 18.51 6.68
CA GLN A 14 -7.28 17.06 6.79
C GLN A 14 -6.32 16.72 7.93
N PHE A 15 -6.69 15.74 8.74
CA PHE A 15 -5.86 15.27 9.84
C PHE A 15 -6.20 13.82 10.18
N GLU A 16 -5.24 13.15 10.79
CA GLU A 16 -5.36 11.77 11.27
C GLU A 16 -5.35 11.78 12.80
N THR A 17 -6.19 10.96 13.43
CA THR A 17 -6.21 10.84 14.89
C THR A 17 -6.65 9.47 15.38
N LEU A 18 -6.11 9.06 16.53
CA LEU A 18 -6.53 7.85 17.24
C LEU A 18 -7.83 8.15 17.99
N VAL A 19 -8.90 7.43 17.67
CA VAL A 19 -10.21 7.61 18.31
C VAL A 19 -10.43 6.56 19.40
N ARG A 20 -10.66 7.01 20.63
CA ARG A 20 -11.07 6.14 21.74
C ARG A 20 -12.56 5.80 21.60
N ALA A 21 -12.95 4.58 21.96
CA ALA A 21 -14.35 4.17 21.99
C ALA A 21 -15.16 5.13 22.90
N GLY A 22 -16.27 5.65 22.40
CA GLY A 22 -17.13 6.61 23.11
C GLY A 22 -16.68 8.07 23.08
N ALA A 23 -15.53 8.40 22.48
CA ALA A 23 -15.07 9.78 22.32
C ALA A 23 -15.46 10.34 20.95
N THR A 24 -15.89 11.61 20.91
CA THR A 24 -16.15 12.34 19.66
C THR A 24 -14.92 13.14 19.27
N PRO A 25 -14.27 12.87 18.12
CA PRO A 25 -13.11 13.64 17.68
C PRO A 25 -13.51 15.07 17.30
N VAL A 26 -12.59 16.01 17.48
CA VAL A 26 -12.74 17.41 17.07
C VAL A 26 -11.56 17.82 16.19
N CYS A 27 -11.78 18.84 15.36
CA CYS A 27 -10.72 19.39 14.53
C CYS A 27 -9.62 20.03 15.39
N PRO A 28 -8.34 19.63 15.26
CA PRO A 28 -7.26 20.19 16.06
C PRO A 28 -6.94 21.65 15.71
N ARG A 29 -7.40 22.14 14.54
CA ARG A 29 -7.14 23.52 14.09
C ARG A 29 -8.21 24.52 14.54
N CYS A 30 -9.49 24.14 14.56
CA CYS A 30 -10.58 25.07 14.86
C CYS A 30 -11.55 24.60 15.97
N GLY A 31 -11.35 23.41 16.53
CA GLY A 31 -12.20 22.85 17.59
C GLY A 31 -13.56 22.33 17.13
N SER A 32 -13.92 22.47 15.85
CA SER A 32 -15.21 21.99 15.34
C SER A 32 -15.33 20.46 15.38
N ALA A 33 -16.52 19.98 15.75
CA ALA A 33 -16.90 18.56 15.66
C ALA A 33 -17.48 18.18 14.29
N ALA A 34 -17.61 19.14 13.36
CA ALA A 34 -18.12 18.92 12.02
C ALA A 34 -17.05 18.26 11.13
N LEU A 35 -16.93 16.93 11.22
CA LEU A 35 -15.89 16.15 10.54
C LEU A 35 -16.50 15.13 9.56
N ASP A 36 -15.91 15.06 8.37
CA ASP A 36 -16.14 13.95 7.43
C ASP A 36 -15.05 12.92 7.61
N LYS A 37 -15.43 11.67 7.91
CA LYS A 37 -14.48 10.55 7.97
C LYS A 37 -14.07 10.15 6.56
N LEU A 38 -12.77 10.15 6.29
CA LEU A 38 -12.24 9.78 4.99
C LEU A 38 -12.03 8.27 4.91
N VAL A 39 -12.20 7.74 3.70
CA VAL A 39 -11.89 6.35 3.37
C VAL A 39 -10.62 6.37 2.52
N SER A 40 -9.60 5.64 2.97
CA SER A 40 -8.35 5.51 2.23
C SER A 40 -8.59 4.79 0.89
N ALA A 41 -7.86 5.20 -0.14
CA ALA A 41 -7.94 4.54 -1.43
C ALA A 41 -7.46 3.08 -1.33
N PRO A 42 -8.11 2.12 -2.03
CA PRO A 42 -7.61 0.77 -2.09
C PRO A 42 -6.24 0.74 -2.79
N VAL A 43 -5.35 -0.12 -2.28
CA VAL A 43 -4.02 -0.31 -2.89
C VAL A 43 -4.18 -0.97 -4.26
N PRO A 44 -3.52 -0.48 -5.32
CA PRO A 44 -3.55 -1.12 -6.63
C PRO A 44 -2.90 -2.52 -6.57
N PRO A 45 -3.17 -3.41 -7.55
CA PRO A 45 -2.56 -4.74 -7.58
C PRO A 45 -1.02 -4.68 -7.47
N GLY A 46 -0.47 -5.51 -6.58
CA GLY A 46 0.97 -5.56 -6.33
C GLY A 46 1.77 -5.96 -7.57
N ARG A 47 2.88 -5.28 -7.83
CA ARG A 47 3.75 -5.53 -9.00
C ARG A 47 4.87 -6.53 -8.72
N SER A 48 4.90 -7.14 -7.54
CA SER A 48 5.98 -8.05 -7.10
C SER A 48 6.23 -9.19 -8.09
N LYS A 49 5.17 -9.82 -8.62
CA LYS A 49 5.29 -10.89 -9.62
C LYS A 49 6.04 -10.43 -10.88
N ALA A 50 5.75 -9.22 -11.37
CA ALA A 50 6.40 -8.67 -12.56
C ALA A 50 7.88 -8.32 -12.29
N ILE A 51 8.16 -7.70 -11.13
CA ILE A 51 9.52 -7.36 -10.69
C ILE A 51 10.38 -8.62 -10.54
N ILE A 52 9.84 -9.66 -9.88
CA ILE A 52 10.52 -10.94 -9.71
C ILE A 52 10.78 -11.58 -11.09
N ALA A 53 9.80 -11.55 -12.00
CA ALA A 53 9.97 -12.10 -13.34
C ALA A 53 11.07 -11.36 -14.13
N SER A 54 11.12 -10.03 -14.09
CA SER A 54 12.17 -9.27 -14.77
C SER A 54 13.55 -9.56 -14.20
N ALA A 55 13.68 -9.62 -12.87
CA ALA A 55 14.94 -9.97 -12.23
C ALA A 55 15.42 -11.37 -12.62
N ARG A 56 14.50 -12.35 -12.68
CA ARG A 56 14.81 -13.72 -13.10
C ARG A 56 15.27 -13.79 -14.57
N ARG A 57 14.65 -13.03 -15.47
CA ARG A 57 15.11 -12.95 -16.87
C ARG A 57 16.48 -12.30 -16.99
N GLN A 58 16.78 -11.30 -16.17
CA GLN A 58 18.10 -10.69 -16.15
C GLN A 58 19.17 -11.67 -15.68
N ALA A 59 18.93 -12.36 -14.57
CA ALA A 59 19.82 -13.42 -14.08
C ALA A 59 20.04 -14.51 -15.14
N ALA A 60 19.01 -14.86 -15.91
CA ALA A 60 19.14 -15.79 -17.03
C ALA A 60 20.11 -15.31 -18.11
N ARG A 61 20.00 -14.05 -18.53
CA ARG A 61 20.88 -13.45 -19.54
C ARG A 61 22.33 -13.35 -19.08
N GLU A 62 22.52 -13.10 -17.79
CA GLU A 62 23.84 -12.97 -17.16
C GLU A 62 24.44 -14.33 -16.74
N GLY A 63 23.67 -15.43 -16.84
CA GLY A 63 24.11 -16.77 -16.43
C GLY A 63 24.07 -17.04 -14.93
N HIS A 64 23.46 -16.16 -14.13
CA HIS A 64 23.34 -16.27 -12.66
C HIS A 64 22.23 -17.25 -12.22
N MET A 65 22.30 -18.51 -12.66
CA MET A 65 21.23 -19.51 -12.48
C MET A 65 21.51 -20.56 -11.38
N SER A 66 22.60 -20.42 -10.62
CA SER A 66 23.06 -21.40 -9.61
C SER A 66 22.03 -21.68 -8.50
N HIS A 67 21.14 -20.73 -8.22
CA HIS A 67 20.11 -20.84 -7.18
C HIS A 67 18.70 -21.11 -7.73
N PHE A 68 18.56 -21.44 -9.01
CA PHE A 68 17.26 -21.64 -9.63
C PHE A 68 16.88 -23.13 -9.59
N SER A 69 15.68 -23.42 -9.09
CA SER A 69 15.13 -24.78 -9.16
C SER A 69 14.95 -25.25 -10.61
N ALA A 70 14.81 -26.56 -10.81
CA ALA A 70 14.49 -27.12 -12.13
C ALA A 70 13.19 -26.53 -12.71
N ALA A 71 12.17 -26.31 -11.86
CA ALA A 71 10.90 -25.71 -12.27
C ALA A 71 11.05 -24.24 -12.70
N GLU A 72 11.87 -23.46 -12.01
CA GLU A 72 12.11 -22.05 -12.34
C GLU A 72 12.89 -21.89 -13.63
N ARG A 73 13.91 -22.72 -13.86
CA ARG A 73 14.63 -22.77 -15.14
C ARG A 73 13.69 -23.17 -16.28
N GLY A 74 12.86 -24.20 -16.08
CA GLY A 74 11.87 -24.62 -17.07
C GLY A 74 10.83 -23.53 -17.38
N LYS A 75 10.45 -22.71 -16.40
CA LYS A 75 9.54 -21.59 -16.62
C LYS A 75 10.16 -20.50 -17.48
N LEU A 76 11.42 -20.16 -17.25
CA LEU A 76 12.15 -19.16 -18.03
C LEU A 76 12.35 -19.58 -19.49
N LEU A 77 12.53 -20.88 -19.75
CA LEU A 77 12.65 -21.43 -21.10
C LEU A 77 11.32 -21.45 -21.89
N ARG A 78 10.18 -21.41 -21.20
CA ARG A 78 8.85 -21.38 -21.83
C ARG A 78 8.31 -19.97 -22.07
N ASP A 79 8.75 -19.02 -21.24
CA ASP A 79 8.28 -17.63 -21.23
C ASP A 79 9.20 -16.68 -22.03
N GLY A 80 10.25 -17.19 -22.67
CA GLY A 80 11.25 -16.43 -23.44
C GLY A 80 11.18 -16.72 -24.93
#